data_AF-A0A9D6D0U7-F1
#
_entry.id   AF-A0A9D6D0U7-F1
#
_cell.length_a   1.000
_cell.length_b   1.000
_cell.length_c   1.000
_cell.angle_alpha   90.00
_cell.angle_beta   90.00
_cell.angle_gamma   90.00
#
_symmetry.space_group_name_H-M   'P 1'
#
loop_
_entity.id
_entity.type
_entity.pdbx_description
1 polymer ?
#
loop_
_entity_poly.entity_id
_entity_poly.type
_entity_poly.pdbx_seq_one_letter_code
_entity_poly.pdbx_strand_id
1 'polypeptide(L)'
;MKVDAAARSYWSPYLAGVLLGLTLLLTYVLMGFGLGASGAFAHVAAHAQGAVVPQRAQSNAYLIGYLEAGRVWAQWVVLEMVGVVIGGFAGAWSAGRLGWRLEKGPRIGASHSACLTATRL
;
A
#
# COMPACT_ATOMS: atom_id res chain seq x y z
N MET A 1 18.22 -26.41 -16.79
CA MET A 1 17.63 -25.05 -16.84
C MET A 1 16.12 -25.21 -16.94
N LYS A 2 15.49 -25.65 -15.84
CA LYS A 2 14.04 -25.80 -15.77
C LYS A 2 13.46 -24.46 -15.41
N VAL A 3 12.73 -23.89 -16.36
CA VAL A 3 11.95 -22.68 -16.15
C VAL A 3 10.72 -23.12 -15.35
N ASP A 4 10.75 -22.90 -14.05
CA ASP A 4 9.61 -23.15 -13.16
C ASP A 4 8.37 -22.41 -13.68
N ALA A 5 7.21 -23.06 -13.56
CA ALA A 5 5.97 -22.62 -14.19
C ALA A 5 5.54 -21.18 -13.78
N ALA A 6 5.91 -20.25 -14.66
CA ALA A 6 5.14 -19.10 -15.17
C ALA A 6 4.64 -18.02 -14.19
N ALA A 7 5.50 -17.50 -13.32
CA ALA A 7 5.34 -16.09 -12.93
C ALA A 7 5.46 -15.23 -14.21
N ARG A 8 4.46 -14.37 -14.47
CA ARG A 8 4.41 -13.59 -15.70
C ARG A 8 5.63 -12.66 -15.76
N SER A 9 6.29 -12.57 -16.92
CA SER A 9 7.48 -11.73 -17.10
C SER A 9 7.21 -10.32 -16.59
N TYR A 10 8.19 -9.75 -15.88
CA TYR A 10 8.11 -8.37 -15.42
C TYR A 10 7.93 -7.43 -16.61
N TRP A 11 7.12 -6.41 -16.41
CA TRP A 11 6.95 -5.34 -17.38
C TRP A 11 8.26 -4.58 -17.55
N SER A 12 8.48 -4.01 -18.74
CA SER A 12 9.64 -3.15 -18.95
C SER A 12 9.59 -1.96 -17.98
N PRO A 13 10.71 -1.62 -17.33
CA PRO A 13 10.74 -0.55 -16.31
C PRO A 13 10.36 0.81 -16.92
N TYR A 14 10.68 1.02 -18.20
CA TYR A 14 10.29 2.22 -18.94
C TYR A 14 8.78 2.35 -19.10
N LEU A 15 8.08 1.26 -19.46
CA LEU A 15 6.63 1.30 -19.62
C LEU A 15 5.93 1.52 -18.27
N ALA A 16 6.38 0.82 -17.22
CA ALA A 16 5.87 1.02 -15.88
C ALA A 16 6.10 2.47 -15.39
N GLY A 17 7.28 3.03 -15.65
CA GLY A 17 7.62 4.41 -15.31
C GLY A 17 6.74 5.43 -16.05
N VAL A 18 6.51 5.25 -17.35
CA VAL A 18 5.63 6.14 -18.14
C VAL A 18 4.19 6.12 -17.61
N LEU A 19 3.63 4.94 -17.33
CA LEU A 19 2.28 4.81 -16.78
C LEU A 19 2.16 5.47 -15.40
N LEU A 20 3.18 5.29 -14.55
CA LEU A 20 3.22 5.92 -13.23
C LEU A 20 3.34 7.45 -13.33
N GLY A 21 4.15 7.96 -14.27
CA GLY A 21 4.25 9.39 -14.55
C GLY A 21 2.95 10.00 -15.08
N LEU A 22 2.26 9.31 -16.00
CA LEU A 22 0.93 9.71 -16.48
C LEU A 22 -0.10 9.71 -15.36
N THR A 23 -0.05 8.73 -14.46
CA THR A 23 -0.93 8.68 -13.29
C THR A 23 -0.69 9.89 -12.38
N LEU A 24 0.57 10.20 -12.09
CA LEU A 24 0.92 11.38 -11.27
C LEU A 24 0.46 12.69 -11.91
N LEU A 25 0.66 12.85 -13.23
CA LEU A 25 0.19 14.01 -13.97
C LEU A 25 -1.33 14.12 -13.90
N LEU A 26 -2.05 13.02 -14.11
CA LEU A 26 -3.50 12.97 -14.07
C LEU A 26 -4.03 13.34 -12.68
N THR A 27 -3.39 12.87 -11.60
CA THR A 27 -3.74 13.25 -10.23
C THR A 27 -3.59 14.76 -10.03
N TYR A 28 -2.49 15.35 -10.48
CA TYR A 28 -2.30 16.79 -10.40
C TYR A 28 -3.34 17.59 -11.19
N VAL A 29 -3.71 17.14 -12.39
CA VAL A 29 -4.69 17.83 -13.24
C VAL A 29 -6.11 17.74 -12.68
N LEU A 30 -6.51 16.56 -12.18
CA LEU A 30 -7.87 16.34 -11.68
C LEU A 30 -8.08 16.90 -10.27
N MET A 31 -7.08 16.77 -9.40
CA MET A 31 -7.22 17.09 -7.97
C MET A 31 -6.50 18.37 -7.54
N GLY A 32 -5.49 18.83 -8.30
CA GLY A 32 -4.68 20.00 -7.92
C GLY A 32 -3.58 19.71 -6.91
N PHE A 33 -3.45 18.47 -6.44
CA PHE A 33 -2.42 18.01 -5.50
C PHE A 33 -1.89 16.63 -5.96
N GLY A 34 -0.66 16.30 -5.60
CA GLY A 34 -0.04 15.01 -5.98
C GLY A 34 -0.63 13.80 -5.24
N LEU A 35 -0.19 12.61 -5.65
CA LEU A 35 -0.50 11.35 -4.98
C LEU A 35 -0.04 11.40 -3.51
N GLY A 36 -0.93 11.02 -2.60
CA GLY A 36 -0.72 11.20 -1.16
C GLY A 36 -0.89 9.90 -0.39
N ALA A 37 0.17 9.42 0.27
CA ALA A 37 0.10 8.26 1.16
C ALA A 37 -0.02 8.68 2.63
N SER A 38 0.88 9.54 3.11
CA SER A 38 0.98 9.89 4.54
C SER A 38 -0.29 10.55 5.10
N GLY A 39 -0.97 11.37 4.29
CA GLY A 39 -2.24 12.00 4.68
C GLY A 39 -3.35 10.98 4.95
N ALA A 40 -3.40 9.87 4.20
CA ALA A 40 -4.41 8.84 4.40
C ALA A 40 -4.27 8.20 5.78
N PHE A 41 -3.04 7.84 6.16
CA PHE A 41 -2.75 7.29 7.48
C PHE A 41 -3.06 8.28 8.60
N ALA A 42 -2.75 9.57 8.41
CA ALA A 42 -3.08 10.62 9.38
C ALA A 42 -4.59 10.79 9.57
N HIS A 43 -5.38 10.82 8.48
CA HIS A 43 -6.85 10.89 8.57
C HIS A 43 -7.46 9.67 9.26
N VAL A 44 -6.98 8.46 8.93
CA VAL A 44 -7.44 7.22 9.57
C VAL A 44 -7.08 7.20 11.05
N ALA A 45 -5.84 7.54 11.40
CA ALA A 45 -5.39 7.61 12.79
C ALA A 45 -6.16 8.69 13.59
N ALA A 46 -6.41 9.85 12.99
CA ALA A 46 -7.17 10.92 13.62
C ALA A 46 -8.61 10.50 13.94
N HIS A 47 -9.29 9.84 12.99
CA HIS A 47 -10.64 9.34 13.24
C HIS A 47 -10.69 8.14 14.19
N ALA A 48 -9.71 7.23 14.12
CA ALA A 48 -9.60 6.14 15.09
C ALA A 48 -9.40 6.69 16.51
N GLN A 49 -8.51 7.68 16.67
CA GLN A 49 -8.30 8.34 17.96
C GLN A 49 -9.53 9.13 18.41
N GLY A 50 -10.21 9.83 17.50
CA GLY A 50 -11.46 10.53 17.81
C GLY A 50 -12.60 9.61 18.25
N ALA A 51 -12.65 8.39 17.73
CA ALA A 51 -13.65 7.39 18.11
C ALA A 51 -13.36 6.75 19.48
N VAL A 52 -12.09 6.52 19.82
CA VAL A 52 -11.70 5.89 21.10
C VAL A 52 -11.56 6.91 22.22
N VAL A 53 -10.93 8.07 21.95
CA VAL A 53 -10.63 9.11 22.96
C VAL A 53 -10.84 10.52 22.37
N PRO A 54 -12.11 10.97 22.26
CA PRO A 54 -12.44 12.26 21.64
C PRO A 54 -11.81 13.47 22.36
N GLN A 55 -11.69 13.45 23.70
CA GLN A 55 -11.07 14.56 24.45
C GLN A 55 -9.58 14.77 24.10
N ARG A 56 -8.82 13.69 23.82
CA ARG A 56 -7.40 13.79 23.43
C ARG A 56 -7.22 14.17 21.96
N ALA A 57 -8.20 13.85 21.13
CA ALA A 57 -8.17 14.18 19.71
C ALA A 57 -8.44 15.68 19.49
N GLN A 58 -9.36 16.27 20.25
CA GLN A 58 -9.68 17.71 20.20
C GLN A 58 -8.65 18.61 20.92
N SER A 59 -7.82 18.06 21.81
CA SER A 59 -6.76 18.85 22.48
C SER A 59 -5.46 18.93 21.68
N ASN A 60 -5.34 18.19 20.58
CA ASN A 60 -4.12 18.11 19.78
C ASN A 60 -4.25 18.93 18.49
N ALA A 61 -3.56 20.06 18.41
CA ALA A 61 -3.57 20.95 17.23
C ALA A 61 -3.22 20.23 15.91
N TYR A 62 -2.38 19.19 15.97
CA TYR A 62 -2.05 18.37 14.81
C TYR A 62 -3.24 17.53 14.30
N LEU A 63 -4.07 16.99 15.19
CA LEU A 63 -5.16 16.08 14.84
C LEU A 63 -6.46 16.82 14.51
N ILE A 64 -6.67 18.00 15.08
CA ILE A 64 -7.87 18.83 14.85
C ILE A 64 -8.05 19.13 13.36
N GLY A 65 -6.98 19.50 12.65
CA GLY A 65 -7.06 19.78 11.21
C GLY A 65 -7.52 18.57 10.37
N TYR A 66 -7.21 17.34 10.80
CA TYR A 66 -7.66 16.12 10.14
C TYR A 66 -9.08 15.68 10.55
N LEU A 67 -9.58 16.14 11.70
CA LEU A 67 -10.93 15.89 12.21
C LEU A 67 -11.94 16.90 11.64
N GLU A 68 -11.55 18.17 11.52
CA GLU A 68 -12.36 19.25 10.93
C GLU A 68 -12.52 19.10 9.42
N ALA A 69 -11.61 18.37 8.77
CA ALA A 69 -11.72 17.98 7.37
C ALA A 69 -12.94 17.07 7.05
N GLY A 70 -13.77 16.76 8.05
CA GLY A 70 -15.03 16.06 7.88
C GLY A 70 -14.85 14.55 7.79
N ARG A 71 -15.70 13.86 7.02
CA ARG A 71 -15.70 12.39 6.92
C ARG A 71 -14.41 11.89 6.25
N VAL A 72 -13.73 10.91 6.86
CA VAL A 72 -12.55 10.21 6.27
C VAL A 72 -12.77 9.79 4.83
N TRP A 73 -13.97 9.29 4.52
CA TRP A 73 -14.34 8.80 3.17
C TRP A 73 -14.51 9.90 2.13
N ALA A 74 -14.69 11.15 2.55
CA ALA A 74 -14.73 12.30 1.64
C ALA A 74 -13.33 12.77 1.26
N GLN A 75 -12.30 12.30 1.95
CA GLN A 75 -10.91 12.64 1.66
C GLN A 75 -10.41 11.80 0.49
N TRP A 76 -10.14 12.48 -0.61
CA TRP A 76 -9.66 11.84 -1.85
C TRP A 76 -8.44 10.94 -1.61
N VAL A 77 -7.49 11.38 -0.80
CA VAL A 77 -6.27 10.64 -0.45
C VAL A 77 -6.58 9.27 0.18
N VAL A 78 -7.70 9.15 0.91
CA VAL A 78 -8.13 7.85 1.48
C VAL A 78 -8.69 6.96 0.38
N LEU A 79 -9.50 7.49 -0.53
CA LEU A 79 -10.02 6.74 -1.68
C LEU A 79 -8.89 6.29 -2.62
N GLU A 80 -7.91 7.16 -2.86
CA GLU A 80 -6.68 6.85 -3.60
C GLU A 80 -5.97 5.65 -2.98
N MET A 81 -5.72 5.65 -1.65
CA MET A 81 -5.06 4.53 -0.99
C MET A 81 -5.85 3.22 -1.07
N VAL A 82 -7.17 3.27 -0.94
CA VAL A 82 -8.01 2.08 -1.16
C VAL A 82 -7.85 1.56 -2.59
N GLY A 83 -7.85 2.45 -3.58
CA GLY A 83 -7.61 2.12 -4.99
C GLY A 83 -6.23 1.49 -5.22
N VAL A 84 -5.17 2.05 -4.62
CA VAL A 84 -3.80 1.53 -4.72
C VAL A 84 -3.69 0.14 -4.10
N VAL A 85 -4.31 -0.09 -2.93
CA VAL A 85 -4.30 -1.40 -2.27
C VAL A 85 -5.00 -2.45 -3.14
N ILE A 86 -6.19 -2.12 -3.66
CA ILE A 86 -6.95 -3.03 -4.53
C ILE A 86 -6.19 -3.28 -5.85
N GLY A 87 -5.68 -2.24 -6.49
CA GLY A 87 -4.94 -2.34 -7.75
C GLY A 87 -3.62 -3.11 -7.60
N GLY A 88 -2.88 -2.86 -6.52
CA GLY A 88 -1.65 -3.58 -6.20
C GLY A 88 -1.92 -5.06 -5.91
N PHE A 89 -2.98 -5.36 -5.16
CA PHE A 89 -3.40 -6.74 -4.89
C PHE A 89 -3.82 -7.47 -6.16
N ALA A 90 -4.68 -6.86 -6.99
CA ALA A 90 -5.09 -7.42 -8.27
C ALA A 90 -3.89 -7.61 -9.22
N GLY A 91 -2.94 -6.68 -9.23
CA GLY A 91 -1.70 -6.76 -9.99
C GLY A 91 -0.74 -7.86 -9.50
N ALA A 92 -0.70 -8.12 -8.19
CA ALA A 92 0.05 -9.23 -7.61
C ALA A 92 -0.61 -10.59 -7.90
N TRP A 93 -1.94 -10.64 -7.81
CA TRP A 93 -2.72 -11.84 -8.07
C TRP A 93 -2.62 -12.27 -9.54
N SER A 94 -2.87 -11.34 -10.47
CA SER A 94 -2.82 -11.59 -11.92
C SER A 94 -1.43 -11.99 -12.43
N ALA A 95 -0.37 -11.59 -11.74
CA ALA A 95 1.00 -11.99 -12.06
C ALA A 95 1.42 -13.33 -11.43
N GLY A 96 0.56 -13.96 -10.62
CA GLY A 96 0.83 -15.25 -9.98
C GLY A 96 1.92 -15.19 -8.90
N ARG A 97 2.19 -14.01 -8.34
CA ARG A 97 3.30 -13.77 -7.38
C ARG A 97 2.83 -13.50 -5.96
N LEU A 98 1.57 -13.77 -5.64
CA LEU A 98 1.10 -13.76 -4.26
C LEU A 98 1.74 -14.94 -3.52
N GLY A 99 2.60 -14.62 -2.55
CA GLY A 99 3.28 -15.62 -1.74
C GLY A 99 3.58 -15.07 -0.35
N TRP A 100 3.43 -15.92 0.65
CA TRP A 100 3.86 -15.61 2.01
C TRP A 100 5.38 -15.74 2.06
N ARG A 101 6.07 -14.61 2.24
CA ARG A 101 7.53 -14.58 2.39
C ARG A 101 7.86 -14.09 3.80
N LEU A 102 8.48 -14.95 4.59
CA LEU A 102 8.97 -14.61 5.92
C LEU A 102 10.48 -14.38 5.80
N GLU A 103 10.91 -13.12 5.94
CA GLU A 103 12.33 -12.77 5.92
C GLU A 103 12.99 -13.31 7.19
N LYS A 104 13.76 -14.40 7.06
CA LYS A 104 14.52 -14.99 8.17
C LYS A 104 15.85 -14.27 8.33
N GLY A 105 16.14 -13.81 9.55
CA GLY A 105 17.45 -13.26 9.88
C GLY A 105 18.56 -14.33 9.79
N PRO A 106 19.83 -13.93 9.61
CA PRO A 106 20.95 -14.87 9.42
C PRO A 106 21.19 -15.87 10.55
N ARG A 107 20.58 -15.67 11.74
CA ARG A 107 20.80 -16.45 12.96
C ARG A 107 19.66 -17.38 13.38
N ILE A 108 18.59 -17.49 12.59
CA ILE A 108 17.43 -18.34 12.96
C ILE A 108 17.58 -19.73 12.31
N GLY A 109 17.96 -20.72 13.12
CA GLY A 109 18.29 -22.09 12.68
C GLY A 109 17.13 -22.88 12.06
N ALA A 110 17.48 -23.71 11.07
CA ALA A 110 16.58 -24.45 10.18
C ALA A 110 15.89 -25.69 10.81
N SER A 111 15.55 -25.67 12.11
CA SER A 111 15.13 -26.91 12.80
C SER A 111 13.63 -27.13 12.87
N HIS A 112 12.78 -26.08 12.88
CA HIS A 112 11.33 -26.27 12.79
C HIS A 112 10.85 -25.79 11.43
N SER A 113 10.50 -26.75 10.59
CA SER A 113 10.06 -26.64 9.20
C SER A 113 8.98 -25.57 8.98
N ALA A 114 9.42 -24.35 8.69
CA ALA A 114 8.62 -23.36 7.97
C ALA A 114 8.81 -23.60 6.47
N CYS A 115 7.95 -24.47 5.94
CA CYS A 115 7.57 -24.67 4.54
C CYS A 115 8.63 -24.26 3.50
N LEU A 116 9.59 -25.17 3.37
CA LEU A 116 10.42 -25.47 2.20
C LEU A 116 10.04 -24.72 0.92
N THR A 117 10.90 -23.76 0.57
CA THR A 117 11.39 -23.58 -0.79
C THR A 117 11.77 -24.95 -1.37
N ALA A 118 10.82 -25.62 -2.00
CA ALA A 118 11.11 -26.73 -2.91
C ALA A 118 11.39 -26.16 -4.31
N THR A 119 12.41 -25.31 -4.41
CA THR A 119 13.12 -25.06 -5.66
C THR A 119 13.93 -26.32 -5.94
N ARG A 120 13.40 -27.22 -6.78
CA ARG A 120 14.15 -28.33 -7.35
C ARG A 120 14.72 -27.87 -8.70
N LEU A 121 16.04 -27.97 -8.82
CA LEU A 121 16.90 -27.76 -9.99
C LEU A 121 16.33 -28.29 -11.34
#